data_AF-A0A3B8M949-F1
#
_entry.id   AF-A0A3B8M949-F1
#
_cell.length_a   1.000
_cell.length_b   1.000
_cell.length_c   1.000
_cell.angle_alpha   90.00
_cell.angle_beta   90.00
_cell.angle_gamma   90.00
#
_symmetry.space_group_name_H-M   'P 1'
#
loop_
_entity.id
_entity.type
_entity.pdbx_description
1 polymer ?
#
loop_
_entity_poly.entity_id
_entity_poly.type
_entity_poly.pdbx_seq_one_letter_code
_entity_poly.pdbx_strand_id
1 'polypeptide(L)'
;MARLTSMLRLRLAAVAIQDAGFAIDFEVDDVALNSQVQAHVSGGFESWARVKAFEADSRLEKFSTPHCVTVVATVTESEAALAKTRIDSGESAAVVASQVNMPGVTRTSNGDVGCANLLEWANTFNEAAAPLGEMVAGEVSEVVSMASDFSPTGRLWMVFVVRELKFEEMDPLALGPFAQQVLADLVVDYFVQVSPAIGQWDDVDLSVKSPR
;
A
#
# COMPACT_ATOMS: atom_id res chain seq x y z
N MET A 1 34.96 -10.16 0.98
CA MET A 1 33.86 -9.83 0.06
C MET A 1 32.66 -9.21 0.75
N ALA A 2 32.01 -9.85 1.74
CA ALA A 2 30.83 -9.29 2.40
C ALA A 2 31.00 -7.84 2.92
N ARG A 3 32.10 -7.53 3.60
CA ARG A 3 32.40 -6.16 4.06
C ARG A 3 32.53 -5.16 2.90
N LEU A 4 33.22 -5.54 1.82
CA LEU A 4 33.38 -4.72 0.63
C LEU A 4 32.04 -4.48 -0.07
N THR A 5 31.22 -5.52 -0.24
CA THR A 5 29.86 -5.41 -0.77
C THR A 5 29.03 -4.42 0.03
N SER A 6 29.06 -4.51 1.36
CA SER A 6 28.33 -3.59 2.24
C SER A 6 28.78 -2.14 2.06
N MET A 7 30.10 -1.88 2.02
CA MET A 7 30.63 -0.54 1.80
C MET A 7 30.26 0.02 0.43
N LEU A 8 30.33 -0.80 -0.63
CA LEU A 8 29.94 -0.37 -1.98
C LEU A 8 28.46 -0.06 -2.08
N ARG A 9 27.58 -0.89 -1.50
CA ARG A 9 26.14 -0.60 -1.44
C ARG A 9 25.84 0.71 -0.71
N LEU A 10 26.52 0.96 0.42
CA LEU A 10 26.38 2.22 1.15
C LEU A 10 26.81 3.42 0.29
N ARG A 11 27.95 3.31 -0.39
CA ARG A 11 28.47 4.40 -1.25
C ARG A 11 27.58 4.60 -2.49
N LEU A 12 27.05 3.54 -3.09
CA LEU A 12 26.07 3.63 -4.19
C LEU A 12 24.78 4.32 -3.75
N ALA A 13 24.24 3.94 -2.59
CA ALA A 13 23.08 4.62 -2.02
C ALA A 13 23.36 6.11 -1.80
N ALA A 14 24.54 6.46 -1.30
CA ALA A 14 24.95 7.85 -1.09
C ALA A 14 25.04 8.63 -2.43
N VAL A 15 25.58 8.03 -3.48
CA VAL A 15 25.62 8.63 -4.83
C VAL A 15 24.20 8.82 -5.38
N ALA A 16 23.33 7.82 -5.30
CA ALA A 16 21.95 7.92 -5.76
C ALA A 16 21.16 9.03 -5.04
N ILE A 17 21.35 9.17 -3.72
CA ILE A 17 20.75 10.26 -2.94
C ILE A 17 21.32 11.62 -3.38
N GLN A 18 22.63 11.70 -3.64
CA GLN A 18 23.25 12.93 -4.15
C GLN A 18 22.71 13.35 -5.51
N ASP A 19 22.61 12.41 -6.45
CA ASP A 19 22.11 12.66 -7.81
C ASP A 19 20.62 13.03 -7.82
N ALA A 20 19.85 12.56 -6.82
CA ALA A 20 18.48 13.01 -6.57
C ALA A 20 18.40 14.44 -5.99
N GLY A 21 19.54 15.10 -5.76
CA GLY A 21 19.63 16.51 -5.35
C GLY A 21 19.83 16.73 -3.85
N PHE A 22 20.12 15.69 -3.07
CA PHE A 22 20.32 15.79 -1.62
C PHE A 22 21.81 15.88 -1.27
N ALA A 23 22.18 16.81 -0.38
CA ALA A 23 23.58 16.98 0.00
C ALA A 23 24.14 15.75 0.74
N ILE A 24 25.27 15.24 0.26
CA ILE A 24 26.05 14.15 0.87
C ILE A 24 27.51 14.59 0.95
N ASP A 25 28.12 14.46 2.13
CA ASP A 25 29.56 14.57 2.30
C ASP A 25 30.21 13.18 2.18
N PHE A 26 31.10 13.03 1.19
CA PHE A 26 31.84 11.78 0.95
C PHE A 26 33.16 11.70 1.72
N GLU A 27 33.69 12.83 2.19
CA GLU A 27 34.98 12.97 2.88
C GLU A 27 34.86 12.63 4.38
N VAL A 28 34.07 11.59 4.67
CA VAL A 28 33.82 11.07 6.03
C VAL A 28 33.97 9.55 6.05
N ASP A 29 34.09 9.00 7.26
CA ASP A 29 34.10 7.56 7.45
C ASP A 29 32.73 6.92 7.13
N ASP A 30 32.70 5.59 6.96
CA ASP A 30 31.49 4.88 6.57
C ASP A 30 30.38 4.93 7.63
N VAL A 31 30.73 5.16 8.91
CA VAL A 31 29.73 5.28 9.98
C VAL A 31 28.98 6.60 9.83
N ALA A 32 29.72 7.70 9.66
CA ALA A 32 29.17 9.02 9.42
C ALA A 32 28.41 9.08 8.09
N LEU A 33 28.93 8.44 7.03
CA LEU A 33 28.22 8.34 5.75
C LEU A 33 26.90 7.57 5.91
N ASN A 34 26.91 6.44 6.59
CA ASN A 34 25.68 5.69 6.86
C ASN A 34 24.67 6.52 7.64
N SER A 35 25.11 7.28 8.65
CA SER A 35 24.24 8.21 9.37
C SER A 35 23.61 9.26 8.46
N GLN A 36 24.36 9.84 7.52
CA GLN A 36 23.82 10.78 6.52
C GLN A 36 22.77 10.12 5.62
N VAL A 37 23.08 8.93 5.09
CA VAL A 37 22.15 8.17 4.23
C VAL A 37 20.85 7.86 4.98
N GLN A 38 20.93 7.37 6.21
CA GLN A 38 19.73 7.08 7.02
C GLN A 38 18.91 8.33 7.34
N ALA A 39 19.57 9.48 7.61
CA ALA A 39 18.89 10.74 7.86
C ALA A 39 18.11 11.23 6.64
N HIS A 40 18.65 11.07 5.43
CA HIS A 40 17.94 11.40 4.19
C HIS A 40 16.79 10.44 3.92
N VAL A 41 17.05 9.12 4.01
CA VAL A 41 16.07 8.05 3.78
C VAL A 41 14.87 8.14 4.72
N SER A 42 15.04 8.69 5.93
CA SER A 42 13.94 8.92 6.88
C SER A 42 13.38 10.35 6.84
N GLY A 43 13.92 11.22 5.98
CA GLY A 43 13.63 12.65 5.95
C GLY A 43 13.26 13.15 4.55
N GLY A 44 14.09 14.05 4.00
CA GLY A 44 13.81 14.72 2.73
C GLY A 44 13.69 13.77 1.54
N PHE A 45 14.53 12.73 1.50
CA PHE A 45 14.51 11.75 0.41
C PHE A 45 13.23 10.91 0.44
N GLU A 46 12.70 10.56 1.61
CA GLU A 46 11.39 9.90 1.74
C GLU A 46 10.27 10.74 1.14
N SER A 47 10.25 12.04 1.44
CA SER A 47 9.23 12.94 0.91
C SER A 47 9.31 13.07 -0.60
N TRP A 48 10.53 13.13 -1.16
CA TRP A 48 10.75 13.16 -2.60
C TRP A 48 10.40 11.81 -3.27
N ALA A 49 10.80 10.70 -2.67
CA ALA A 49 10.51 9.35 -3.15
C ALA A 49 9.00 9.09 -3.21
N ARG A 50 8.25 9.56 -2.20
CA ARG A 50 6.79 9.52 -2.21
C ARG A 50 6.19 10.27 -3.40
N VAL A 51 6.65 11.49 -3.68
CA VAL A 51 6.17 12.25 -4.85
C VAL A 51 6.46 11.48 -6.13
N LYS A 52 7.67 10.93 -6.28
CA LYS A 52 8.05 10.14 -7.46
C LYS A 52 7.21 8.87 -7.61
N ALA A 53 6.89 8.20 -6.51
CA ALA A 53 6.04 7.01 -6.53
C ALA A 53 4.62 7.35 -7.00
N PHE A 54 4.03 8.45 -6.51
CA PHE A 54 2.71 8.91 -6.94
C PHE A 54 2.69 9.38 -8.41
N GLU A 55 3.76 10.01 -8.88
CA GLU A 55 3.92 10.36 -10.31
C GLU A 55 4.00 9.10 -11.20
N ALA A 56 4.62 8.03 -10.71
CA ALA A 56 4.80 6.78 -11.45
C ALA A 56 3.56 5.86 -11.40
N ASP A 57 2.79 5.89 -10.31
CA ASP A 57 1.63 5.03 -10.10
C ASP A 57 0.42 5.83 -9.56
N SER A 58 -0.46 6.21 -10.48
CA SER A 58 -1.68 6.95 -10.16
C SER A 58 -2.65 6.17 -9.26
N ARG A 59 -2.49 4.86 -9.09
CA ARG A 59 -3.33 4.07 -8.18
C ARG A 59 -3.08 4.46 -6.73
N LEU A 60 -1.88 4.95 -6.39
CA LEU A 60 -1.54 5.33 -5.01
C LEU A 60 -2.41 6.45 -4.45
N GLU A 61 -2.90 7.35 -5.31
CA GLU A 61 -3.89 8.37 -4.92
C GLU A 61 -5.14 7.72 -4.36
N LYS A 62 -5.65 6.70 -5.06
CA LYS A 62 -6.82 5.96 -4.60
C LYS A 62 -6.54 5.17 -3.32
N PHE A 63 -5.37 4.53 -3.21
CA PHE A 63 -4.99 3.80 -2.00
C PHE A 63 -4.87 4.69 -0.76
N SER A 64 -4.49 5.95 -0.93
CA SER A 64 -4.40 6.94 0.15
C SER A 64 -5.70 7.73 0.36
N THR A 65 -6.71 7.55 -0.49
CA THR A 65 -8.01 8.23 -0.39
C THR A 65 -8.98 7.45 0.51
N PRO A 66 -9.60 8.08 1.52
CA PRO A 66 -10.64 7.43 2.30
C PRO A 66 -11.87 7.05 1.47
N HIS A 67 -12.25 5.77 1.52
CA HIS A 67 -13.47 5.23 0.93
C HIS A 67 -14.53 5.11 2.03
N CYS A 68 -15.66 5.82 1.87
CA CYS A 68 -16.79 5.74 2.79
C CYS A 68 -17.74 4.62 2.36
N VAL A 69 -17.88 3.56 3.16
CA VAL A 69 -18.48 2.30 2.72
C VAL A 69 -19.75 1.97 3.50
N THR A 70 -20.80 1.56 2.79
CA THR A 70 -21.93 0.81 3.37
C THR A 70 -21.69 -0.68 3.12
N VAL A 71 -21.78 -1.49 4.17
CA VAL A 71 -21.70 -2.94 4.12
C VAL A 71 -23.08 -3.53 4.28
N VAL A 72 -23.47 -4.41 3.36
CA VAL A 72 -24.55 -5.36 3.57
C VAL A 72 -23.95 -6.72 3.89
N ALA A 73 -24.26 -7.31 5.05
CA ALA A 73 -23.62 -8.55 5.51
C ALA A 73 -24.65 -9.57 6.02
N THR A 74 -24.70 -10.74 5.39
CA THR A 74 -25.68 -11.80 5.60
C THR A 74 -25.03 -13.14 5.96
N VAL A 75 -25.84 -14.12 6.37
CA VAL A 75 -25.39 -15.46 6.75
C VAL A 75 -25.10 -16.32 5.52
N THR A 76 -25.85 -16.09 4.43
CA THR A 76 -25.75 -16.88 3.20
C THR A 76 -25.45 -16.02 1.98
N GLU A 77 -24.80 -16.64 0.99
CA GLU A 77 -24.51 -16.02 -0.31
C GLU A 77 -25.79 -15.62 -1.04
N SER A 78 -26.84 -16.45 -0.98
CA SER A 78 -28.11 -16.15 -1.64
C SER A 78 -28.80 -14.91 -1.06
N GLU A 79 -28.72 -14.70 0.25
CA GLU A 79 -29.24 -13.47 0.87
C GLU A 79 -28.44 -12.24 0.43
N ALA A 80 -27.11 -12.34 0.36
CA ALA A 80 -26.25 -11.25 -0.13
C ALA A 80 -26.55 -10.93 -1.60
N ALA A 81 -26.73 -11.95 -2.45
CA ALA A 81 -27.06 -11.78 -3.87
C ALA A 81 -28.45 -11.14 -4.06
N LEU A 82 -29.44 -11.53 -3.25
CA LEU A 82 -30.76 -10.88 -3.25
C LEU A 82 -30.67 -9.42 -2.80
N ALA A 83 -29.88 -9.14 -1.76
CA ALA A 83 -29.65 -7.78 -1.31
C ALA A 83 -28.96 -6.93 -2.39
N LYS A 84 -27.94 -7.48 -3.07
CA LYS A 84 -27.28 -6.84 -4.21
C LYS A 84 -28.29 -6.51 -5.31
N THR A 85 -29.14 -7.46 -5.68
CA THR A 85 -30.16 -7.27 -6.72
C THR A 85 -31.11 -6.11 -6.39
N ARG A 86 -31.49 -5.97 -5.12
CA ARG A 86 -32.33 -4.84 -4.65
C ARG A 86 -31.62 -3.50 -4.81
N ILE A 87 -30.35 -3.43 -4.45
CA ILE A 87 -29.53 -2.22 -4.57
C ILE A 87 -29.31 -1.87 -6.05
N ASP A 88 -28.96 -2.85 -6.89
CA ASP A 88 -28.81 -2.68 -8.33
C ASP A 88 -30.12 -2.21 -9.00
N SER A 89 -31.27 -2.58 -8.41
CA SER A 89 -32.61 -2.12 -8.84
C SER A 89 -32.98 -0.72 -8.32
N GLY A 90 -32.06 -0.04 -7.63
CA GLY A 90 -32.22 1.34 -7.16
C GLY A 90 -32.70 1.48 -5.71
N GLU A 91 -32.83 0.38 -4.95
CA GLU A 91 -33.12 0.48 -3.52
C GLU A 91 -31.91 1.03 -2.74
N SER A 92 -32.14 1.85 -1.73
CA SER A 92 -31.07 2.41 -0.91
C SER A 92 -30.30 1.31 -0.17
N ALA A 93 -28.98 1.26 -0.34
CA ALA A 93 -28.10 0.34 0.38
C ALA A 93 -28.25 0.43 1.91
N ALA A 94 -28.45 1.64 2.43
CA ALA A 94 -28.68 1.87 3.85
C ALA A 94 -29.98 1.23 4.36
N VAL A 95 -31.04 1.28 3.54
CA VAL A 95 -32.32 0.64 3.85
C VAL A 95 -32.19 -0.88 3.77
N VAL A 96 -31.58 -1.40 2.71
CA VAL A 96 -31.34 -2.84 2.56
C VAL A 96 -30.52 -3.37 3.73
N ALA A 97 -29.40 -2.73 4.07
CA ALA A 97 -28.56 -3.06 5.21
C ALA A 97 -29.36 -3.11 6.53
N SER A 98 -30.21 -2.11 6.79
CA SER A 98 -31.03 -2.07 8.02
C SER A 98 -32.00 -3.22 8.18
N GLN A 99 -32.34 -3.91 7.09
CA GLN A 99 -33.29 -5.02 7.10
C GLN A 99 -32.61 -6.38 7.15
N VAL A 100 -31.42 -6.51 6.56
CA VAL A 100 -30.79 -7.83 6.34
C VAL A 100 -29.46 -8.01 7.05
N ASN A 101 -28.84 -6.94 7.57
CA ASN A 101 -27.55 -7.07 8.23
C ASN A 101 -27.66 -7.93 9.48
N MET A 102 -26.69 -8.82 9.61
CA MET A 102 -26.50 -9.59 10.84
C MET A 102 -26.23 -8.65 12.02
N PRO A 103 -26.90 -8.85 13.17
CA PRO A 103 -26.69 -8.04 14.36
C PRO A 103 -25.22 -8.02 14.79
N GLY A 104 -24.68 -6.83 15.07
CA GLY A 104 -23.32 -6.66 15.57
C GLY A 104 -22.21 -6.62 14.51
N VAL A 105 -22.52 -6.89 13.23
CA VAL A 105 -21.51 -6.79 12.14
C VAL A 105 -21.10 -5.34 11.89
N THR A 106 -22.04 -4.41 11.95
CA THR A 106 -21.80 -2.98 11.82
C THR A 106 -22.21 -2.26 13.10
N ARG A 107 -21.52 -1.16 13.44
CA ARG A 107 -21.88 -0.33 14.60
C ARG A 107 -23.26 0.33 14.45
N THR A 108 -23.62 0.63 13.20
CA THR A 108 -24.87 1.27 12.81
C THR A 108 -25.78 0.23 12.16
N SER A 109 -27.11 0.40 12.27
CA SER A 109 -28.05 -0.52 11.62
C SER A 109 -28.09 -0.34 10.11
N ASN A 110 -27.78 0.86 9.59
CA ASN A 110 -27.82 1.17 8.17
C ASN A 110 -26.58 0.68 7.38
N GLY A 111 -25.74 -0.17 8.00
CA GLY A 111 -24.55 -0.74 7.36
C GLY A 111 -23.39 0.24 7.20
N ASP A 112 -23.47 1.44 7.75
CA ASP A 112 -22.38 2.41 7.68
C ASP A 112 -21.20 1.98 8.57
N VAL A 113 -20.04 1.74 7.94
CA VAL A 113 -18.78 1.39 8.62
C VAL A 113 -17.78 2.55 8.70
N GLY A 114 -18.16 3.73 8.22
CA GLY A 114 -17.30 4.91 8.18
C GLY A 114 -16.46 5.02 6.91
N CYS A 115 -15.40 5.82 6.99
CA CYS A 115 -14.47 6.08 5.91
C CYS A 115 -13.06 5.70 6.35
N ALA A 116 -12.35 4.97 5.50
CA ALA A 116 -10.95 4.59 5.73
C ALA A 116 -10.23 4.38 4.39
N ASN A 117 -8.91 4.45 4.40
CA ASN A 117 -8.09 4.13 3.21
C ASN A 117 -8.13 2.62 2.91
N LEU A 118 -7.64 2.22 1.73
CA LEU A 118 -7.70 0.82 1.30
C LEU A 118 -6.85 -0.12 2.18
N LEU A 119 -5.79 0.38 2.82
CA LEU A 119 -4.97 -0.43 3.73
C LEU A 119 -5.75 -0.78 5.01
N GLU A 120 -6.48 0.18 5.56
CA GLU A 120 -7.36 -0.04 6.71
C GLU A 120 -8.54 -0.96 6.38
N TRP A 121 -9.11 -0.83 5.17
CA TRP A 121 -10.13 -1.77 4.70
C TRP A 121 -9.60 -3.18 4.49
N ALA A 122 -8.39 -3.34 3.96
CA ALA A 122 -7.72 -4.63 3.88
C ALA A 122 -7.49 -5.22 5.28
N ASN A 123 -7.13 -4.41 6.29
CA ASN A 123 -7.00 -4.90 7.66
C ASN A 123 -8.36 -5.31 8.28
N THR A 124 -9.44 -4.65 7.89
CA THR A 124 -10.79 -4.89 8.43
C THR A 124 -11.46 -6.11 7.79
N PHE A 125 -11.39 -6.22 6.46
CA PHE A 125 -12.13 -7.22 5.68
C PHE A 125 -11.22 -8.25 5.01
N ASN A 126 -9.90 -8.17 5.21
CA ASN A 126 -8.91 -9.01 4.53
C ASN A 126 -9.07 -8.96 3.00
N GLU A 127 -8.84 -10.07 2.31
CA GLU A 127 -9.01 -10.21 0.86
C GLU A 127 -10.43 -9.84 0.37
N ALA A 128 -11.45 -9.84 1.24
CA ALA A 128 -12.79 -9.43 0.84
C ALA A 128 -12.85 -7.95 0.45
N ALA A 129 -11.94 -7.09 0.95
CA ALA A 129 -11.87 -5.68 0.56
C ALA A 129 -11.32 -5.45 -0.86
N ALA A 130 -10.81 -6.48 -1.56
CA ALA A 130 -10.17 -6.34 -2.87
C ALA A 130 -10.99 -5.52 -3.90
N PRO A 131 -12.34 -5.68 -4.01
CA PRO A 131 -13.13 -4.89 -4.96
C PRO A 131 -13.05 -3.38 -4.71
N LEU A 132 -12.89 -2.92 -3.46
CA LEU A 132 -12.83 -1.50 -3.13
C LEU A 132 -11.69 -0.77 -3.87
N GLY A 133 -10.62 -1.49 -4.22
CA GLY A 133 -9.49 -0.93 -4.96
C GLY A 133 -9.85 -0.39 -6.34
N GLU A 134 -10.87 -0.97 -6.98
CA GLU A 134 -11.31 -0.57 -8.33
C GLU A 134 -12.61 0.22 -8.31
N MET A 135 -13.36 0.18 -7.21
CA MET A 135 -14.66 0.84 -7.11
C MET A 135 -14.62 2.37 -7.05
N VAL A 136 -15.62 3.04 -7.62
CA VAL A 136 -15.86 4.49 -7.47
C VAL A 136 -17.13 4.77 -6.66
N ALA A 137 -17.35 6.04 -6.30
CA ALA A 137 -18.56 6.44 -5.58
C ALA A 137 -19.84 6.06 -6.35
N GLY A 138 -20.78 5.43 -5.64
CA GLY A 138 -22.03 4.89 -6.15
C GLY A 138 -21.97 3.42 -6.58
N GLU A 139 -20.78 2.82 -6.72
CA GLU A 139 -20.66 1.44 -7.17
C GLU A 139 -20.97 0.42 -6.06
N VAL A 140 -21.45 -0.74 -6.52
CA VAL A 140 -21.81 -1.90 -5.71
C VAL A 140 -20.88 -3.04 -6.08
N SER A 141 -20.22 -3.65 -5.08
CA SER A 141 -19.31 -4.77 -5.33
C SER A 141 -20.06 -6.03 -5.75
N GLU A 142 -19.33 -6.98 -6.31
CA GLU A 142 -19.76 -8.38 -6.31
C GLU A 142 -19.93 -8.90 -4.87
N VAL A 143 -20.63 -10.03 -4.74
CA VAL A 143 -20.75 -10.72 -3.46
C VAL A 143 -19.38 -11.29 -3.07
N VAL A 144 -18.90 -10.93 -1.90
CA VAL A 144 -17.65 -11.44 -1.32
C VAL A 144 -17.92 -12.14 0.00
N SER A 145 -16.93 -12.83 0.56
CA SER A 145 -17.08 -13.45 1.87
C SER A 145 -15.82 -13.40 2.71
N MET A 146 -16.00 -13.49 4.02
CA MET A 146 -14.90 -13.63 4.96
C MET A 146 -15.29 -14.55 6.12
N ALA A 147 -14.29 -15.15 6.78
CA ALA A 147 -14.51 -15.83 8.05
C ALA A 147 -14.96 -14.84 9.11
N SER A 148 -15.92 -15.23 9.96
CA SER A 148 -16.47 -14.33 10.97
C SER A 148 -17.22 -15.10 12.06
N ASP A 149 -16.99 -14.69 13.31
CA ASP A 149 -17.68 -15.21 14.49
C ASP A 149 -19.10 -14.64 14.66
N PHE A 150 -19.44 -13.57 13.93
CA PHE A 150 -20.79 -13.00 13.93
C PHE A 150 -21.80 -13.88 13.17
N SER A 151 -21.31 -14.76 12.29
CA SER A 151 -22.15 -15.65 11.50
C SER A 151 -22.23 -17.04 12.14
N PRO A 152 -23.41 -17.64 12.29
CA PRO A 152 -23.54 -19.00 12.81
C PRO A 152 -22.92 -20.06 11.89
N THR A 153 -22.63 -19.72 10.63
CA THR A 153 -21.94 -20.60 9.67
C THR A 153 -20.42 -20.41 9.70
N GLY A 154 -19.91 -19.50 10.54
CA GLY A 154 -18.50 -19.11 10.58
C GLY A 154 -18.06 -18.24 9.40
N ARG A 155 -19.00 -17.80 8.54
CA ARG A 155 -18.73 -17.00 7.35
C ARG A 155 -19.80 -15.93 7.15
N LEU A 156 -19.36 -14.70 6.90
CA LEU A 156 -20.22 -13.62 6.42
C LEU A 156 -20.11 -13.49 4.91
N TRP A 157 -21.25 -13.26 4.28
CA TRP A 157 -21.35 -12.89 2.88
C TRP A 157 -21.69 -11.41 2.80
N MET A 158 -20.94 -10.66 2.00
CA MET A 158 -20.96 -9.21 2.04
C MET A 158 -21.08 -8.61 0.65
N VAL A 159 -21.71 -7.44 0.60
CA VAL A 159 -21.71 -6.52 -0.53
C VAL A 159 -21.27 -5.17 -0.01
N PHE A 160 -20.31 -4.55 -0.70
CA PHE A 160 -19.86 -3.20 -0.42
C PHE A 160 -20.54 -2.21 -1.35
N VAL A 161 -20.89 -1.05 -0.81
CA VAL A 161 -21.32 0.10 -1.60
C VAL A 161 -20.46 1.29 -1.21
N VAL A 162 -19.70 1.82 -2.16
CA VAL A 162 -18.89 3.03 -1.93
C VAL A 162 -19.82 4.22 -2.01
N ARG A 163 -20.08 4.87 -0.89
CA ARG A 163 -20.93 6.07 -0.86
C ARG A 163 -20.19 7.30 -1.38
N GLU A 164 -18.93 7.42 -1.00
CA GLU A 164 -18.11 8.60 -1.25
C GLU A 164 -16.63 8.23 -1.24
N LEU A 165 -15.84 8.92 -2.05
CA LEU A 165 -14.38 8.93 -2.02
C LEU A 165 -13.95 10.33 -1.61
N LYS A 166 -13.24 10.46 -0.50
CA LYS A 166 -12.84 11.75 0.07
C LYS A 166 -11.46 12.18 -0.41
N PHE A 167 -11.36 12.58 -1.67
CA PHE A 167 -10.08 12.98 -2.28
C PHE A 167 -9.43 14.18 -1.55
N GLU A 168 -10.24 15.06 -0.96
CA GLU A 168 -9.79 16.18 -0.13
C GLU A 168 -9.19 15.75 1.22
N GLU A 169 -9.47 14.54 1.68
CA GLU A 169 -8.91 13.92 2.90
C GLU A 169 -7.84 12.88 2.57
N MET A 170 -7.31 12.85 1.34
CA MET A 170 -6.23 11.94 0.95
C MET A 170 -5.00 12.14 1.84
N ASP A 171 -4.48 11.04 2.39
CA ASP A 171 -3.27 11.04 3.21
C ASP A 171 -2.15 10.20 2.56
N PRO A 172 -1.25 10.82 1.79
CA PRO A 172 -0.11 10.13 1.20
C PRO A 172 0.86 9.54 2.24
N LEU A 173 0.82 10.01 3.50
CA LEU A 173 1.68 9.50 4.59
C LEU A 173 1.15 8.18 5.16
N ALA A 174 -0.11 7.82 4.89
CA ALA A 174 -0.68 6.55 5.31
C ALA A 174 -0.11 5.35 4.51
N LEU A 175 0.53 5.61 3.37
CA LEU A 175 1.19 4.58 2.56
C LEU A 175 2.65 4.45 3.00
N GLY A 176 3.19 3.24 2.85
CA GLY A 176 4.46 2.78 3.43
C GLY A 176 5.68 3.66 3.11
N PRO A 177 6.85 3.34 3.67
CA PRO A 177 8.07 4.07 3.32
C PRO A 177 8.42 3.84 1.83
N PHE A 178 8.60 4.93 1.08
CA PHE A 178 8.91 4.89 -0.35
C PHE A 178 10.42 4.91 -0.64
N ALA A 179 11.21 5.52 0.25
CA ALA A 179 12.64 5.76 0.05
C ALA A 179 13.42 4.49 -0.29
N GLN A 180 13.16 3.37 0.39
CA GLN A 180 13.93 2.14 0.19
C GLN A 180 13.72 1.55 -1.21
N GLN A 181 12.48 1.51 -1.68
CA GLN A 181 12.16 0.99 -3.01
C GLN A 181 12.76 1.89 -4.10
N VAL A 182 12.52 3.20 -4.00
CA VAL A 182 13.05 4.16 -4.98
C VAL A 182 14.58 4.15 -4.99
N LEU A 183 15.22 4.05 -3.82
CA LEU A 183 16.67 3.95 -3.74
C LEU A 183 17.19 2.66 -4.39
N ALA A 184 16.51 1.52 -4.18
CA ALA A 184 16.86 0.26 -4.83
C ALA A 184 16.76 0.36 -6.36
N ASP A 185 15.72 1.03 -6.87
CA ASP A 185 15.51 1.24 -8.30
C ASP A 185 16.54 2.21 -8.89
N LEU A 186 16.99 3.22 -8.14
CA LEU A 186 18.04 4.14 -8.60
C LEU A 186 19.42 3.47 -8.65
N VAL A 187 19.80 2.66 -7.65
CA VAL A 187 21.17 2.13 -7.56
C VAL A 187 21.49 1.09 -8.64
N VAL A 188 20.47 0.42 -9.21
CA VAL A 188 20.66 -0.57 -10.29
C VAL A 188 21.05 0.08 -11.63
N ASP A 189 20.79 1.38 -11.79
CA ASP A 189 21.13 2.13 -13.02
C ASP A 189 22.61 2.57 -13.06
N TYR A 190 23.35 2.37 -11.96
CA TYR A 190 24.76 2.75 -11.89
C TYR A 190 25.67 1.69 -12.47
N PHE A 191 26.58 2.14 -13.32
CA PHE A 191 27.70 1.31 -13.77
C PHE A 191 28.82 1.28 -12.73
N VAL A 192 29.08 0.10 -12.15
CA VAL A 192 30.07 -0.08 -11.08
C VAL A 192 31.29 -0.84 -11.60
N GLN A 193 32.46 -0.19 -11.53
CA GLN A 193 33.74 -0.83 -11.81
C GLN A 193 34.47 -1.17 -10.50
N VAL A 194 34.76 -2.45 -10.32
CA VAL A 194 35.66 -2.94 -9.26
C VAL A 194 36.97 -3.34 -9.92
N SER A 195 38.09 -2.96 -9.30
CA SER A 195 39.41 -3.38 -9.78
C SER A 195 39.47 -4.92 -9.90
N PRO A 196 39.93 -5.48 -11.03
CA PRO A 196 39.98 -6.92 -11.23
C PRO A 196 40.78 -7.68 -10.16
N ALA A 197 41.76 -7.03 -9.53
CA ALA A 197 42.53 -7.60 -8.43
C ALA A 197 41.71 -7.79 -7.14
N ILE A 198 40.59 -7.08 -7.01
CA ILE A 198 39.69 -7.11 -5.85
C ILE A 198 38.51 -8.04 -6.13
N GLY A 199 37.94 -8.00 -7.34
CA GLY A 199 36.83 -8.86 -7.73
C GLY A 199 36.03 -8.28 -8.89
N GLN A 200 34.87 -8.87 -9.13
CA GLN A 200 33.92 -8.43 -10.15
C GLN A 200 32.60 -8.02 -9.50
N TRP A 201 32.04 -6.91 -9.96
CA TRP A 201 30.71 -6.48 -9.55
C TRP A 201 29.63 -7.35 -10.24
N ASP A 202 28.62 -7.71 -9.47
CA ASP A 202 27.41 -8.37 -9.93
C ASP A 202 26.23 -7.41 -9.76
N ASP A 203 25.67 -6.94 -10.88
CA ASP A 203 24.57 -5.99 -10.93
C ASP A 203 23.23 -6.59 -10.45
N VAL A 204 23.07 -7.91 -10.53
CA VAL A 204 21.83 -8.60 -10.11
C VAL A 204 21.82 -8.75 -8.59
N ASP A 205 22.92 -9.24 -8.03
CA ASP A 205 23.04 -9.45 -6.59
C ASP A 205 23.49 -8.16 -5.87
N LEU A 206 23.76 -7.07 -6.59
CA LEU A 206 24.40 -5.84 -6.11
C LEU A 206 25.60 -6.16 -5.20
N SER A 207 26.53 -6.99 -5.68
CA SER A 207 27.58 -7.55 -4.83
C SER A 207 28.94 -7.72 -5.51
N VAL A 208 30.01 -7.78 -4.72
CA VAL A 208 31.34 -8.14 -5.25
C VAL A 208 31.55 -9.65 -5.15
N LYS A 209 31.74 -10.29 -6.30
CA LYS A 209 32.15 -11.69 -6.41
C LYS A 209 33.67 -11.78 -6.42
N SER A 210 34.20 -12.82 -5.77
CA SER A 210 35.63 -13.09 -5.78
C SER A 210 36.15 -13.22 -7.21
N PRO A 211 37.35 -12.70 -7.52
CA PRO A 211 37.98 -12.98 -8.80
C PRO A 211 38.14 -14.50 -8.90
N ARG A 212 37.69 -15.07 -10.02
CA ARG A 212 37.92 -16.49 -10.33
C ARG A 212 39.41 -16.73 -10.57
#